data_AF-A0AA39V0A7-F1
#
_entry.id   AF-A0AA39V0A7-F1
#
_cell.length_a   1.000
_cell.length_b   1.000
_cell.length_c   1.000
_cell.angle_alpha   90.00
_cell.angle_beta   90.00
_cell.angle_gamma   90.00
#
_symmetry.space_group_name_H-M   'P 1'
#
loop_
_entity.id
_entity.type
_entity.pdbx_description
1 polymer ?
#
loop_
_entity_poly.entity_id
_entity_poly.type
_entity_poly.pdbx_seq_one_letter_code
_entity_poly.pdbx_strand_id
1 'polypeptide(L)'
;MDPPPGFPTLPTISGDYNIMLDVYTHRSARHDGGTMEPEYGNTERLAELGKRMLDLAVTHHFFHSKPQLSADDIGLRKDETLSDEVIVRWIDGYQLRKKIRAFPHAVLDDPNELRIFFYTFIGALYIRNGMHDVQDWISRLIDPNHDPASTPSPPQQQQQQQQQQQQQTQGMPTPPSQPPPPIPSFNPSSPPPMAQTAPGISSLITLQLVNQTAAQRGYTVTYSADSQGPPHAPIWTVHCLLNGQVTGTAQARSQKLAREDAARQAWNAMGWGPQA
;
A
#
# COMPACT_ATOMS: atom_id res chain seq x y z
N MET A 1 -19.78 8.76 -11.71
CA MET A 1 -20.13 8.99 -13.13
C MET A 1 -20.60 7.66 -13.66
N ASP A 2 -21.74 7.63 -14.34
CA ASP A 2 -22.20 6.41 -15.01
C ASP A 2 -21.16 5.97 -16.05
N PRO A 3 -20.92 4.65 -16.19
CA PRO A 3 -19.93 4.15 -17.11
C PRO A 3 -20.33 4.44 -18.58
N PRO A 4 -19.37 4.71 -19.47
CA PRO A 4 -19.63 4.70 -20.90
C PRO A 4 -20.14 3.32 -21.33
N PRO A 5 -21.00 3.22 -22.36
CA PRO A 5 -21.46 1.94 -22.86
C PRO A 5 -20.27 1.05 -23.27
N GLY A 6 -20.19 -0.16 -22.71
CA GLY A 6 -19.12 -1.12 -22.95
C GLY A 6 -17.88 -0.96 -22.07
N PHE A 7 -17.86 -0.02 -21.12
CA PHE A 7 -16.78 0.15 -20.16
C PHE A 7 -17.26 -0.15 -18.72
N PRO A 8 -16.43 -0.74 -17.84
CA PRO A 8 -16.75 -0.81 -16.43
C PRO A 8 -16.76 0.60 -15.81
N THR A 9 -17.29 0.73 -14.60
CA THR A 9 -17.20 1.98 -13.85
C THR A 9 -15.75 2.34 -13.57
N LEU A 10 -15.35 3.58 -13.88
CA LEU A 10 -14.02 4.07 -13.53
C LEU A 10 -13.88 4.10 -12.00
N PRO A 11 -12.88 3.42 -11.42
CA PRO A 11 -12.67 3.42 -9.98
C PRO A 11 -12.27 4.81 -9.50
N THR A 12 -12.73 5.16 -8.31
CA THR A 12 -12.37 6.44 -7.68
C THR A 12 -11.14 6.21 -6.79
N ILE A 13 -10.12 7.06 -6.95
CA ILE A 13 -8.95 7.06 -6.07
C ILE A 13 -9.42 7.58 -4.70
N SER A 14 -9.55 6.68 -3.72
CA SER A 14 -10.04 7.02 -2.39
C SER A 14 -9.03 7.90 -1.65
N GLY A 15 -9.41 9.02 -1.03
CA GLY A 15 -8.47 9.72 -0.14
C GLY A 15 -8.36 11.23 -0.27
N ASP A 16 -7.16 11.73 0.05
CA ASP A 16 -6.79 13.14 -0.01
C ASP A 16 -6.93 13.67 -1.44
N TYR A 17 -7.44 14.89 -1.58
CA TYR A 17 -7.58 15.55 -2.87
C TYR A 17 -6.21 15.80 -3.54
N ASN A 18 -5.12 15.85 -2.76
CA ASN A 18 -3.76 16.09 -3.27
C ASN A 18 -3.30 15.02 -4.27
N ILE A 19 -3.50 13.73 -3.98
CA ILE A 19 -3.09 12.67 -4.91
C ILE A 19 -3.88 12.72 -6.21
N MET A 20 -5.19 13.01 -6.14
CA MET A 20 -6.00 13.17 -7.34
C MET A 20 -5.55 14.38 -8.16
N LEU A 21 -5.27 15.50 -7.50
CA LEU A 21 -4.77 16.70 -8.16
C LEU A 21 -3.45 16.42 -8.89
N ASP A 22 -2.51 15.74 -8.24
CA ASP A 22 -1.22 15.37 -8.83
C ASP A 22 -1.37 14.43 -10.02
N VAL A 23 -2.20 13.39 -9.90
CA VAL A 23 -2.46 12.42 -10.98
C VAL A 23 -3.06 13.10 -12.21
N TYR A 24 -4.00 14.03 -12.02
CA TYR A 24 -4.66 14.74 -13.12
C TYR A 24 -3.90 16.01 -13.57
N THR A 25 -2.68 16.25 -13.09
CA THR A 25 -1.85 17.37 -13.55
C THR A 25 -0.70 16.83 -14.41
N HIS A 26 -0.65 17.29 -15.67
CA HIS A 26 0.38 16.92 -16.62
C HIS A 26 1.74 17.49 -16.22
N ARG A 27 2.84 16.78 -16.53
CA ARG A 27 4.23 17.19 -16.21
C ARG A 27 4.58 18.62 -16.59
N SER A 28 4.03 19.15 -17.68
CA SER A 28 4.27 20.54 -18.09
C SER A 28 3.74 21.57 -17.09
N ALA A 29 2.62 21.27 -16.42
CA ALA A 29 1.96 22.16 -15.46
C ALA A 29 2.50 22.01 -14.03
N ARG A 30 3.58 21.25 -13.85
CA ARG A 30 4.11 20.92 -12.54
C ARG A 30 5.39 21.66 -12.29
N HIS A 31 5.58 22.03 -11.03
CA HIS A 31 6.80 22.68 -10.61
C HIS A 31 7.89 21.63 -10.45
N ASP A 32 8.97 21.79 -11.21
CA ASP A 32 10.16 20.95 -11.05
C ASP A 32 10.75 21.18 -9.65
N GLY A 33 11.13 20.11 -8.97
CA GLY A 33 11.69 20.20 -7.60
C GLY A 33 10.68 20.44 -6.47
N GLY A 34 9.40 20.11 -6.65
CA GLY A 34 8.42 20.11 -5.55
C GLY A 34 8.80 19.17 -4.40
N THR A 35 8.41 19.51 -3.17
CA THR A 35 8.56 18.63 -2.00
C THR A 35 7.90 17.28 -2.26
N MET A 36 8.65 16.20 -2.05
CA MET A 36 8.12 14.83 -2.14
C MET A 36 7.00 14.65 -1.11
N GLU A 37 5.83 14.22 -1.57
CA GLU A 37 4.75 13.85 -0.66
C GLU A 37 5.18 12.67 0.22
N PRO A 38 4.95 12.71 1.54
CA PRO A 38 5.41 11.66 2.44
C PRO A 38 4.90 10.25 2.09
N GLU A 39 3.71 10.15 1.50
CA GLU A 39 3.04 8.89 1.21
C GLU A 39 3.54 8.24 -0.11
N TYR A 40 3.63 9.01 -1.19
CA TYR A 40 3.94 8.48 -2.53
C TYR A 40 5.13 9.16 -3.22
N GLY A 41 5.68 10.22 -2.64
CA GLY A 41 6.76 11.02 -3.18
C GLY A 41 6.30 11.90 -4.33
N ASN A 42 6.35 11.36 -5.54
CA ASN A 42 5.98 12.08 -6.76
C ASN A 42 5.22 11.14 -7.70
N THR A 43 4.73 11.67 -8.81
CA THR A 43 3.97 10.86 -9.77
C THR A 43 4.82 9.99 -10.64
N GLU A 44 6.10 10.31 -10.83
CA GLU A 44 7.03 9.45 -11.56
C GLU A 44 7.16 8.10 -10.84
N ARG A 45 7.19 8.13 -9.50
CA ARG A 45 7.12 6.92 -8.66
C ARG A 45 5.77 6.20 -8.80
N LEU A 46 4.66 6.94 -8.83
CA LEU A 46 3.33 6.35 -9.06
C LEU A 46 3.25 5.72 -10.45
N ALA A 47 3.82 6.34 -11.48
CA ALA A 47 3.84 5.82 -12.84
C ALA A 47 4.67 4.53 -12.92
N GLU A 48 5.85 4.49 -12.31
CA GLU A 48 6.66 3.26 -12.30
C GLU A 48 5.93 2.12 -11.56
N LEU A 49 5.31 2.42 -10.42
CA LEU A 49 4.51 1.43 -9.69
C LEU A 49 3.31 0.94 -10.52
N GLY A 50 2.55 1.87 -11.09
CA GLY A 50 1.36 1.55 -11.86
C GLY A 50 1.65 0.80 -13.15
N LYS A 51 2.80 1.05 -13.79
CA LYS A 51 3.29 0.25 -14.92
C LYS A 51 3.40 -1.22 -14.53
N ARG A 52 4.08 -1.52 -13.42
CA ARG A 52 4.22 -2.91 -12.92
C ARG A 52 2.89 -3.51 -12.52
N MET A 53 1.99 -2.71 -11.95
CA MET A 53 0.67 -3.20 -11.56
C MET A 53 -0.21 -3.51 -12.76
N LEU A 54 -0.14 -2.71 -13.83
CA LEU A 54 -0.85 -3.00 -15.05
C LEU A 54 -0.32 -4.28 -15.71
N ASP A 55 1.01 -4.43 -15.85
CA ASP A 55 1.65 -5.65 -16.37
C ASP A 55 1.19 -6.89 -15.60
N LEU A 56 1.23 -6.83 -14.25
CA LEU A 56 0.78 -7.92 -13.39
C LEU A 56 -0.71 -8.21 -13.58
N ALA A 57 -1.57 -7.18 -13.58
CA ALA A 57 -3.01 -7.37 -13.64
C ALA A 57 -3.47 -7.99 -14.97
N VAL A 58 -2.89 -7.55 -16.09
CA VAL A 58 -3.16 -8.11 -17.42
C VAL A 58 -2.66 -9.55 -17.52
N THR A 59 -1.44 -9.81 -17.02
CA THR A 59 -0.86 -11.17 -17.01
C THR A 59 -1.70 -12.11 -16.15
N HIS A 60 -2.10 -11.66 -14.96
CA HIS A 60 -2.93 -12.40 -14.03
C HIS A 60 -4.31 -12.73 -14.64
N HIS A 61 -4.91 -11.78 -15.38
CA HIS A 61 -6.16 -12.02 -16.10
C HIS A 61 -6.02 -13.16 -17.12
N PHE A 62 -5.02 -13.10 -18.00
CA PHE A 62 -4.83 -14.13 -19.02
C PHE A 62 -4.40 -15.49 -18.45
N PHE A 63 -3.62 -15.49 -17.37
CA PHE A 63 -3.25 -16.72 -16.66
C PHE A 63 -4.47 -17.48 -16.13
N HIS A 64 -5.50 -16.77 -15.67
CA HIS A 64 -6.73 -17.37 -15.13
C HIS A 64 -7.84 -17.53 -16.19
N SER A 65 -7.62 -17.08 -17.42
CA SER A 65 -8.59 -17.21 -18.51
C SER A 65 -8.85 -18.68 -18.87
N LYS A 66 -10.05 -18.95 -19.40
CA LYS A 66 -10.48 -20.27 -19.86
C LYS A 66 -10.86 -20.22 -21.35
N PRO A 67 -10.35 -21.14 -22.19
CA PRO A 67 -9.40 -22.23 -21.88
C PRO A 67 -8.01 -21.71 -21.45
N GLN A 68 -7.24 -22.57 -20.75
CA GLN A 68 -5.89 -22.21 -20.30
C GLN A 68 -4.98 -21.90 -21.50
N LEU A 69 -4.23 -20.82 -21.38
CA LEU A 69 -3.29 -20.36 -22.40
C LEU A 69 -1.89 -20.88 -22.11
N SER A 70 -1.09 -21.04 -23.16
CA SER A 70 0.36 -21.26 -23.00
C SER A 70 1.05 -19.98 -22.52
N ALA A 71 2.29 -20.11 -22.01
CA ALA A 71 3.07 -18.95 -21.59
C ALA A 71 3.33 -17.96 -22.73
N ASP A 72 3.59 -18.46 -23.94
CA ASP A 72 3.80 -17.65 -25.14
C ASP A 72 2.53 -16.91 -25.55
N ASP A 73 1.37 -17.58 -25.50
CA ASP A 73 0.06 -16.96 -25.79
C ASP A 73 -0.30 -15.88 -24.75
N ILE A 74 0.03 -16.08 -23.47
CA ILE A 74 -0.15 -15.08 -22.42
C ILE A 74 0.72 -13.84 -22.74
N GLY A 75 1.98 -14.06 -23.12
CA GLY A 75 2.89 -12.99 -23.52
C GLY A 75 2.36 -12.18 -24.70
N LEU A 76 1.93 -12.87 -25.76
CA LEU A 76 1.37 -12.24 -26.95
C LEU A 76 0.13 -11.40 -26.64
N ARG A 77 -0.87 -11.98 -25.95
CA ARG A 77 -2.11 -11.26 -25.60
C ARG A 77 -1.86 -10.10 -24.66
N LYS A 78 -0.91 -10.23 -23.73
CA LYS A 78 -0.48 -9.14 -22.86
C LYS A 78 0.05 -7.98 -23.68
N ASP A 79 0.97 -8.24 -24.61
CA ASP A 79 1.60 -7.17 -25.41
C ASP A 79 0.59 -6.50 -26.35
N GLU A 80 -0.35 -7.26 -26.92
CA GLU A 80 -1.49 -6.71 -27.69
C GLU A 80 -2.37 -5.80 -26.82
N THR A 81 -2.70 -6.24 -25.61
CA THR A 81 -3.55 -5.52 -24.66
C THR A 81 -2.87 -4.25 -24.11
N LEU A 82 -1.55 -4.26 -23.99
CA LEU A 82 -0.75 -3.12 -23.48
C LEU A 82 -0.23 -2.19 -24.58
N SER A 83 -0.70 -2.38 -25.81
CA SER A 83 -0.38 -1.50 -26.94
C SER A 83 -0.87 -0.06 -26.70
N ASP A 84 -0.18 0.91 -27.33
CA ASP A 84 -0.56 2.32 -27.29
C ASP A 84 -2.01 2.54 -27.71
N GLU A 85 -2.43 1.85 -28.78
CA GLU A 85 -3.77 1.95 -29.34
C GLU A 85 -4.85 1.54 -28.33
N VAL A 86 -4.63 0.46 -27.58
CA VAL A 86 -5.59 -0.02 -26.57
C VAL A 86 -5.65 0.92 -25.37
N ILE A 87 -4.50 1.37 -24.86
CA ILE A 87 -4.45 2.31 -23.72
C ILE A 87 -5.12 3.63 -24.09
N VAL A 88 -4.83 4.17 -25.28
CA VAL A 88 -5.46 5.38 -25.80
C VAL A 88 -6.98 5.21 -25.90
N ARG A 89 -7.45 4.09 -26.47
CA ARG A 89 -8.88 3.78 -26.54
C ARG A 89 -9.54 3.74 -25.17
N TRP A 90 -8.88 3.19 -24.15
CA TRP A 90 -9.41 3.18 -22.78
C TRP A 90 -9.51 4.59 -22.18
N ILE A 91 -8.47 5.40 -22.32
CA ILE A 91 -8.45 6.79 -21.87
C ILE A 91 -9.55 7.61 -22.53
N ASP A 92 -9.74 7.43 -23.84
CA ASP A 92 -10.77 8.12 -24.61
C ASP A 92 -12.18 7.67 -24.24
N GLY A 93 -12.38 6.36 -24.02
CA GLY A 93 -13.65 5.81 -23.53
C GLY A 93 -14.11 6.46 -22.24
N TYR A 94 -13.19 6.66 -21.28
CA TYR A 94 -13.46 7.34 -20.02
C TYR A 94 -13.42 8.89 -20.11
N GLN A 95 -13.14 9.44 -21.28
CA GLN A 95 -12.93 10.87 -21.51
C GLN A 95 -11.90 11.50 -20.57
N LEU A 96 -10.86 10.74 -20.21
CA LEU A 96 -9.87 11.18 -19.23
C LEU A 96 -8.98 12.32 -19.76
N ARG A 97 -8.74 12.41 -21.07
CA ARG A 97 -7.95 13.50 -21.67
C ARG A 97 -8.44 14.88 -21.26
N LYS A 98 -9.76 15.08 -21.26
CA LYS A 98 -10.40 16.36 -20.90
C LYS A 98 -10.25 16.72 -19.41
N LYS A 99 -9.90 15.73 -18.58
CA LYS A 99 -9.71 15.90 -17.14
C LYS A 99 -8.26 16.21 -16.79
N ILE A 100 -7.32 16.01 -17.71
CA ILE A 100 -5.90 16.31 -17.50
C ILE A 100 -5.71 17.84 -17.57
N ARG A 101 -5.16 18.40 -16.51
CA ARG A 101 -4.77 19.80 -16.42
C ARG A 101 -3.36 19.95 -16.97
N ALA A 102 -3.20 20.71 -18.04
CA ALA A 102 -1.92 20.96 -18.68
C ALA A 102 -1.81 22.41 -19.13
N PHE A 103 -0.59 22.90 -19.35
CA PHE A 103 -0.41 24.19 -20.02
C PHE A 103 -0.81 24.09 -21.50
N PRO A 104 -1.22 25.22 -22.14
CA PRO A 104 -1.71 25.22 -23.54
C PRO A 104 -0.73 24.66 -24.59
N HIS A 105 0.58 24.66 -24.30
CA HIS A 105 1.62 24.16 -25.19
C HIS A 105 1.94 22.67 -24.96
N ALA A 106 1.25 22.01 -24.04
CA ALA A 106 1.46 20.59 -23.76
C ALA A 106 0.87 19.73 -24.88
N VAL A 107 1.65 18.76 -25.36
CA VAL A 107 1.19 17.79 -26.35
C VAL A 107 0.54 16.62 -25.62
N LEU A 108 -0.78 16.68 -25.42
CA LEU A 108 -1.56 15.60 -24.79
C LEU A 108 -1.96 14.51 -25.78
N ASP A 109 -1.69 14.70 -27.08
CA ASP A 109 -2.02 13.71 -28.12
C ASP A 109 -0.93 12.66 -28.32
N ASP A 110 0.23 12.82 -27.68
CA ASP A 110 1.29 11.81 -27.68
C ASP A 110 0.84 10.55 -26.90
N PRO A 111 0.76 9.36 -27.54
CA PRO A 111 0.39 8.12 -26.86
C PRO A 111 1.26 7.80 -25.66
N ASN A 112 2.56 8.18 -25.72
CA ASN A 112 3.48 7.93 -24.61
C ASN A 112 3.13 8.74 -23.36
N GLU A 113 2.77 10.03 -23.48
CA GLU A 113 2.32 10.85 -22.34
C GLU A 113 1.01 10.32 -21.73
N LEU A 114 0.08 9.85 -22.58
CA LEU A 114 -1.18 9.26 -22.13
C LEU A 114 -0.98 7.94 -21.39
N ARG A 115 -0.05 7.12 -21.88
CA ARG A 115 0.38 5.90 -21.20
C ARG A 115 0.98 6.22 -19.83
N ILE A 116 1.85 7.23 -19.74
CA ILE A 116 2.42 7.67 -18.45
C ILE A 116 1.31 8.12 -17.49
N PHE A 117 0.33 8.90 -17.98
CA PHE A 117 -0.85 9.28 -17.20
C PHE A 117 -1.64 8.06 -16.71
N PHE A 118 -1.90 7.08 -17.59
CA PHE A 118 -2.63 5.87 -17.22
C PHE A 118 -1.89 5.05 -16.15
N TYR A 119 -0.57 4.91 -16.27
CA TYR A 119 0.26 4.29 -15.25
C TYR A 119 0.21 5.06 -13.93
N THR A 120 0.30 6.38 -13.98
CA THR A 120 0.22 7.24 -12.79
C THR A 120 -1.11 7.03 -12.06
N PHE A 121 -2.22 7.00 -12.81
CA PHE A 121 -3.55 6.73 -12.29
C PHE A 121 -3.65 5.34 -11.62
N ILE A 122 -3.13 4.30 -12.26
CA ILE A 122 -3.11 2.93 -11.70
C ILE A 122 -2.27 2.86 -10.44
N GLY A 123 -1.10 3.50 -10.41
CA GLY A 123 -0.24 3.55 -9.24
C GLY A 123 -0.93 4.22 -8.05
N ALA A 124 -1.63 5.33 -8.31
CA ALA A 124 -2.43 6.03 -7.31
C ALA A 124 -3.60 5.16 -6.81
N LEU A 125 -4.32 4.50 -7.73
CA LEU A 125 -5.40 3.58 -7.37
C LEU A 125 -4.89 2.45 -6.49
N TYR A 126 -3.76 1.83 -6.85
CA TYR A 126 -3.17 0.75 -6.07
C TYR A 126 -2.87 1.16 -4.63
N ILE A 127 -2.22 2.31 -4.40
CA ILE A 127 -1.86 2.71 -3.03
C ILE A 127 -3.06 3.10 -2.17
N ARG A 128 -4.17 3.55 -2.78
CA ARG A 128 -5.36 4.03 -2.08
C ARG A 128 -6.43 2.95 -1.88
N ASN A 129 -6.55 2.05 -2.83
CA ASN A 129 -7.62 1.05 -2.89
C ASN A 129 -7.09 -0.39 -2.77
N GLY A 130 -5.83 -0.63 -3.12
CA GLY A 130 -5.19 -1.94 -3.07
C GLY A 130 -5.29 -2.73 -4.38
N MET A 131 -4.62 -3.89 -4.40
CA MET A 131 -4.50 -4.74 -5.59
C MET A 131 -5.84 -5.27 -6.11
N HIS A 132 -6.77 -5.61 -5.21
CA HIS A 132 -8.03 -6.22 -5.59
C HIS A 132 -8.86 -5.32 -6.51
N ASP A 133 -9.00 -4.03 -6.15
CA ASP A 133 -9.73 -3.05 -6.95
C ASP A 133 -9.06 -2.79 -8.30
N VAL A 134 -7.72 -2.77 -8.34
CA VAL A 134 -6.97 -2.66 -9.60
C VAL A 134 -7.22 -3.88 -10.48
N GLN A 135 -7.12 -5.10 -9.91
CA GLN A 135 -7.29 -6.34 -10.66
C GLN A 135 -8.71 -6.49 -11.23
N ASP A 136 -9.74 -6.25 -10.42
CA ASP A 136 -11.14 -6.35 -10.84
C ASP A 136 -11.43 -5.35 -11.97
N TRP A 137 -11.02 -4.09 -11.80
CA TRP A 137 -11.22 -3.07 -12.81
C TRP A 137 -10.51 -3.39 -14.12
N ILE A 138 -9.21 -3.75 -14.08
CA ILE A 138 -8.45 -4.08 -15.29
C ILE A 138 -9.01 -5.33 -15.97
N SER A 139 -9.42 -6.35 -15.20
CA SER A 139 -9.98 -7.58 -15.78
C SER A 139 -11.29 -7.30 -16.51
N ARG A 140 -12.17 -6.44 -15.97
CA ARG A 140 -13.40 -6.00 -16.65
C ARG A 140 -13.15 -5.08 -17.83
N LEU A 141 -12.01 -4.38 -17.84
CA LEU A 141 -11.62 -3.51 -18.94
C LEU A 141 -11.11 -4.31 -20.16
N ILE A 142 -10.52 -5.49 -19.90
CA ILE A 142 -10.11 -6.46 -20.91
C ILE A 142 -11.31 -7.29 -21.38
N ASP A 143 -12.09 -7.83 -20.45
CA ASP A 143 -13.29 -8.62 -20.71
C ASP A 143 -14.48 -8.09 -19.88
N PRO A 144 -15.43 -7.37 -20.52
CA PRO A 144 -16.60 -6.83 -19.84
C PRO A 144 -17.47 -7.87 -19.13
N ASN A 145 -17.36 -9.15 -19.48
CA ASN A 145 -18.11 -10.25 -18.86
C ASN A 145 -17.35 -10.94 -17.72
N HIS A 146 -16.18 -10.41 -17.34
CA HIS A 146 -15.37 -10.99 -16.27
C HIS A 146 -16.11 -10.98 -14.93
N ASP A 147 -16.26 -12.17 -14.32
CA ASP A 147 -16.85 -12.34 -13.00
C ASP A 147 -15.76 -12.34 -11.90
N PRO A 148 -15.82 -11.42 -10.92
CA PRO A 148 -14.82 -11.30 -9.85
C PRO A 148 -14.73 -12.52 -8.92
N ALA A 149 -15.73 -13.42 -8.91
CA ALA A 149 -15.81 -14.55 -7.99
C ALA A 149 -14.76 -15.66 -8.23
N SER A 150 -13.90 -15.51 -9.25
CA SER A 150 -12.86 -16.50 -9.56
C SER A 150 -11.56 -16.30 -8.79
N THR A 151 -11.45 -15.30 -7.91
CA THR A 151 -10.32 -15.22 -6.98
C THR A 151 -10.49 -16.27 -5.88
N PRO A 152 -9.59 -17.29 -5.77
CA PRO A 152 -9.64 -18.20 -4.66
C PRO A 152 -9.39 -17.39 -3.38
N SER A 153 -10.44 -17.21 -2.58
CA SER A 153 -10.27 -16.71 -1.23
C SER A 153 -9.25 -17.61 -0.52
N PRO A 154 -8.23 -17.07 0.16
CA PRO A 154 -7.39 -17.92 1.01
C PRO A 154 -8.31 -18.72 1.95
N PRO A 155 -8.03 -20.01 2.20
CA PRO A 155 -8.96 -20.90 2.90
C PRO A 155 -9.23 -20.40 4.33
N GLN A 156 -10.25 -19.56 4.50
CA GLN A 156 -10.75 -19.09 5.79
C GLN A 156 -11.33 -20.23 6.64
N GLN A 157 -11.51 -21.42 6.07
CA GLN A 157 -11.95 -22.61 6.80
C GLN A 157 -10.92 -23.17 7.80
N GLN A 158 -9.62 -22.81 7.71
CA GLN A 158 -8.63 -23.25 8.71
C GLN A 158 -8.55 -22.35 9.95
N GLN A 159 -8.99 -21.08 9.90
CA GLN A 159 -8.98 -20.21 11.08
C GLN A 159 -10.20 -20.40 11.99
N GLN A 160 -11.36 -20.83 11.47
CA GLN A 160 -12.53 -21.12 12.32
C GLN A 160 -12.43 -22.44 13.09
N GLN A 161 -11.69 -23.44 12.60
CA GLN A 161 -11.50 -24.69 13.35
C GLN A 161 -10.54 -24.56 14.55
N GLN A 162 -9.58 -23.61 14.53
CA GLN A 162 -8.71 -23.37 15.69
C GLN A 162 -9.40 -22.60 16.84
N GLN A 163 -10.39 -21.76 16.55
CA GLN A 163 -11.11 -21.04 17.60
C GLN A 163 -12.15 -21.89 18.35
N GLN A 164 -12.73 -22.92 17.72
CA GLN A 164 -13.66 -23.82 18.43
C GLN A 164 -12.97 -24.84 19.33
N GLN A 165 -11.69 -25.19 19.10
CA GLN A 165 -10.96 -26.13 19.97
C GLN A 165 -10.42 -25.52 21.27
N GLN A 166 -10.29 -24.19 21.37
CA GLN A 166 -9.84 -23.53 22.61
C GLN A 166 -10.94 -23.35 23.67
N GLN A 167 -12.22 -23.56 23.32
CA GLN A 167 -13.32 -23.37 24.27
C GLN A 167 -13.76 -24.64 25.01
N GLN A 168 -13.21 -25.82 24.69
CA GLN A 168 -13.58 -27.09 25.36
C GLN A 168 -12.56 -27.63 26.39
N THR A 169 -11.40 -26.99 26.59
CA THR A 169 -10.39 -27.48 27.55
C THR A 169 -10.40 -26.79 28.92
N GLN A 170 -11.41 -25.97 29.22
CA GLN A 170 -11.65 -25.47 30.60
C GLN A 170 -12.22 -26.59 31.48
N GLY A 171 -11.36 -27.53 31.88
CA GLY A 171 -11.73 -28.50 32.90
C GLY A 171 -10.90 -29.77 32.88
N MET A 172 -9.60 -29.69 33.17
CA MET A 172 -8.84 -30.76 33.87
C MET A 172 -7.42 -30.28 34.23
N PRO A 173 -6.81 -30.85 35.29
CA PRO A 173 -5.66 -30.24 35.98
C PRO A 173 -4.35 -30.38 35.21
N THR A 174 -3.42 -29.44 35.47
CA THR A 174 -2.09 -29.34 34.87
C THR A 174 -1.22 -30.56 35.13
N PRO A 175 -0.59 -31.18 34.10
CA PRO A 175 0.49 -32.14 34.28
C PRO A 175 1.83 -31.42 34.61
N PRO A 176 2.80 -32.09 35.23
CA PRO A 176 4.01 -31.45 35.74
C PRO A 176 4.98 -31.08 34.60
N SER A 177 5.74 -30.02 34.85
CA SER A 177 6.72 -29.42 33.96
C SER A 177 7.80 -30.42 33.50
N GLN A 178 7.84 -30.73 32.21
CA GLN A 178 9.06 -31.24 31.57
C GLN A 178 9.94 -30.08 31.10
N PRO A 179 11.28 -30.19 31.21
CA PRO A 179 12.19 -29.19 30.67
C PRO A 179 12.20 -29.24 29.12
N PRO A 180 12.48 -28.11 28.45
CA PRO A 180 12.44 -28.02 27.00
C PRO A 180 13.60 -28.79 26.34
N PRO A 181 13.44 -29.27 25.08
CA PRO A 181 14.51 -29.90 24.32
C PRO A 181 15.58 -28.87 23.89
N PRO A 182 16.82 -29.32 23.58
CA PRO A 182 17.91 -28.42 23.19
C PRO A 182 17.72 -27.88 21.76
N ILE A 183 18.14 -26.62 21.57
CA ILE A 183 18.06 -25.85 20.32
C ILE A 183 19.22 -26.26 19.38
N PRO A 184 19.04 -26.36 18.05
CA PRO A 184 20.13 -26.63 17.12
C PRO A 184 21.09 -25.43 16.99
N SER A 185 22.39 -25.69 16.98
CA SER A 185 23.45 -24.69 16.81
C SER A 185 23.50 -24.15 15.37
N PHE A 186 23.32 -22.84 15.18
CA PHE A 186 23.59 -22.17 13.91
C PHE A 186 25.08 -21.87 13.76
N ASN A 187 25.65 -22.24 12.61
CA ASN A 187 27.06 -22.08 12.27
C ASN A 187 27.29 -20.73 11.55
N PRO A 188 28.14 -19.80 12.05
CA PRO A 188 28.36 -18.52 11.41
C PRO A 188 29.61 -18.57 10.52
N SER A 189 29.46 -18.81 9.23
CA SER A 189 30.56 -18.63 8.27
C SER A 189 30.04 -18.37 6.86
N SER A 190 29.82 -17.10 6.54
CA SER A 190 29.88 -16.57 5.17
C SER A 190 30.13 -15.05 5.24
N PRO A 191 31.21 -14.53 4.64
CA PRO A 191 31.48 -13.10 4.58
C PRO A 191 30.66 -12.40 3.46
N PRO A 192 30.41 -11.08 3.55
CA PRO A 192 29.63 -10.33 2.57
C PRO A 192 30.49 -9.77 1.42
N PRO A 193 29.93 -9.53 0.21
CA PRO A 193 30.46 -8.54 -0.71
C PRO A 193 29.95 -7.14 -0.33
N MET A 194 30.81 -6.15 -0.55
CA MET A 194 30.73 -4.79 -0.02
C MET A 194 29.63 -3.90 -0.62
N ALA A 195 29.24 -2.93 0.22
CA ALA A 195 28.79 -1.57 -0.07
C ALA A 195 27.47 -1.37 -0.83
N GLN A 196 26.45 -0.97 -0.08
CA GLN A 196 25.59 0.17 -0.41
C GLN A 196 24.90 0.68 0.86
N THR A 197 24.93 1.99 1.06
CA THR A 197 24.41 2.76 2.19
C THR A 197 22.98 2.40 2.54
N ALA A 198 22.77 1.91 3.77
CA ALA A 198 21.48 1.47 4.27
C ALA A 198 20.50 2.64 4.52
N PRO A 199 19.21 2.52 4.13
CA PRO A 199 18.14 3.36 4.65
C PRO A 199 17.89 3.00 6.13
N GLY A 200 17.64 4.02 6.96
CA GLY A 200 17.59 3.90 8.41
C GLY A 200 16.57 2.90 8.96
N ILE A 201 16.99 2.19 10.01
CA ILE A 201 16.27 1.17 10.81
C ILE A 201 14.93 1.70 11.39
N SER A 202 14.69 3.02 11.32
CA SER A 202 13.54 3.71 11.89
C SER A 202 12.18 3.31 11.28
N SER A 203 12.16 2.75 10.06
CA SER A 203 10.91 2.33 9.37
C SER A 203 10.31 1.02 9.89
N LEU A 204 11.07 0.22 10.65
CA LEU A 204 10.62 -1.08 11.17
C LEU A 204 9.92 -0.98 12.55
N ILE A 205 9.95 0.19 13.19
CA ILE A 205 9.33 0.41 14.50
C ILE A 205 7.87 0.85 14.29
N THR A 206 6.94 -0.11 14.38
CA THR A 206 5.50 0.13 14.26
C THR A 206 4.85 0.38 15.61
N LEU A 207 3.72 1.10 15.61
CA LEU A 207 2.88 1.29 16.81
C LEU A 207 2.53 -0.03 17.51
N GLN A 208 2.28 -1.09 16.72
CA GLN A 208 1.94 -2.41 17.24
C GLN A 208 3.12 -3.07 17.96
N LEU A 209 4.34 -2.95 17.42
CA LEU A 209 5.55 -3.46 18.05
C LEU A 209 5.78 -2.79 19.41
N VAL A 210 5.63 -1.46 19.48
CA VAL A 210 5.75 -0.68 20.72
C VAL A 210 4.76 -1.15 21.78
N ASN A 211 3.48 -1.30 21.42
CA ASN A 211 2.45 -1.75 22.37
C ASN A 211 2.69 -3.18 22.86
N GLN A 212 3.12 -4.08 21.97
CA GLN A 212 3.43 -5.46 22.34
C GLN A 212 4.64 -5.53 23.28
N THR A 213 5.73 -4.81 22.97
CA THR A 213 6.92 -4.77 23.83
C THR A 213 6.64 -4.13 25.18
N ALA A 214 5.82 -3.08 25.21
CA ALA A 214 5.37 -2.45 26.46
C ALA A 214 4.62 -3.45 27.35
N ALA A 215 3.66 -4.20 26.78
CA ALA A 215 2.90 -5.20 27.51
C ALA A 215 3.79 -6.35 28.03
N GLN A 216 4.72 -6.85 27.20
CA GLN A 216 5.69 -7.88 27.61
C GLN A 216 6.60 -7.42 28.76
N ARG A 217 6.91 -6.12 28.82
CA ARG A 217 7.77 -5.52 29.85
C ARG A 217 6.98 -4.94 31.03
N GLY A 218 5.67 -5.15 31.09
CA GLY A 218 4.82 -4.71 32.20
C GLY A 218 4.49 -3.21 32.23
N TYR A 219 4.56 -2.52 31.09
CA TYR A 219 4.17 -1.12 30.97
C TYR A 219 2.72 -0.98 30.49
N THR A 220 1.98 -0.05 31.10
CA THR A 220 0.66 0.41 30.63
C THR A 220 0.86 1.56 29.66
N VAL A 221 0.45 1.38 28.40
CA VAL A 221 0.55 2.41 27.35
C VAL A 221 -0.73 3.24 27.29
N THR A 222 -0.60 4.56 27.28
CA THR A 222 -1.71 5.50 27.09
C THR A 222 -1.29 6.59 26.11
N TYR A 223 -2.20 7.01 25.23
CA TYR A 223 -1.94 8.08 24.27
C TYR A 223 -2.87 9.25 24.54
N SER A 224 -2.32 10.42 24.86
CA SER A 224 -3.07 11.68 24.95
C SER A 224 -2.86 12.48 23.67
N ALA A 225 -3.93 13.04 23.11
CA ALA A 225 -3.87 13.78 21.85
C ALA A 225 -4.57 15.13 21.99
N ASP A 226 -3.86 16.17 21.59
CA ASP A 226 -4.33 17.56 21.57
C ASP A 226 -4.18 18.12 20.15
N SER A 227 -5.09 18.99 19.73
CA SER A 227 -5.06 19.62 18.41
C SER A 227 -5.05 21.13 18.56
N GLN A 228 -4.15 21.80 17.83
CA GLN A 228 -4.10 23.26 17.75
C GLN A 228 -4.03 23.74 16.30
N GLY A 229 -4.50 24.95 16.04
CA GLY A 229 -4.46 25.57 14.71
C GLY A 229 -5.84 25.72 14.07
N PRO A 230 -5.90 26.32 12.86
CA PRO A 230 -7.14 26.57 12.17
C PRO A 230 -7.81 25.24 11.72
N PRO A 231 -9.16 25.20 11.60
CA PRO A 231 -9.89 23.97 11.28
C PRO A 231 -9.43 23.25 9.99
N HIS A 232 -8.85 24.00 9.04
CA HIS A 232 -8.36 23.48 7.77
C HIS A 232 -6.88 23.07 7.77
N ALA A 233 -6.15 23.30 8.87
CA ALA A 233 -4.76 22.88 9.05
C ALA A 233 -4.45 22.59 10.53
N PRO A 234 -5.09 21.58 11.14
CA PRO A 234 -4.84 21.22 12.53
C PRO A 234 -3.47 20.55 12.70
N ILE A 235 -2.72 20.99 13.70
CA ILE A 235 -1.50 20.33 14.18
C ILE A 235 -1.89 19.48 15.38
N TRP A 236 -1.75 18.17 15.23
CA TRP A 236 -2.01 17.19 16.28
C TRP A 236 -0.74 16.92 17.06
N THR A 237 -0.75 17.20 18.36
CA THR A 237 0.30 16.81 19.30
C THR A 237 -0.17 15.56 20.04
N VAL A 238 0.60 14.48 19.96
CA VAL A 238 0.30 13.23 20.68
C VAL A 238 1.44 12.92 21.65
N HIS A 239 1.07 12.67 22.90
CA HIS A 239 1.95 12.21 23.95
C HIS A 239 1.74 10.71 24.18
N CYS A 240 2.82 9.93 24.10
CA CYS A 240 2.86 8.52 24.50
C CYS A 240 3.29 8.44 25.96
N LEU A 241 2.42 7.89 26.81
CA LEU A 241 2.65 7.69 28.22
C LEU A 241 2.85 6.21 28.51
N LEU A 242 3.96 5.85 29.14
CA LEU A 242 4.23 4.52 29.67
C LEU A 242 4.19 4.60 31.20
N ASN A 243 3.27 3.86 31.83
CA ASN A 243 3.00 3.94 33.27
C ASN A 243 2.69 5.36 33.78
N GLY A 244 2.02 6.17 32.94
CA GLY A 244 1.66 7.55 33.26
C GLY A 244 2.79 8.57 33.10
N GLN A 245 4.00 8.15 32.70
CA GLN A 245 5.11 9.05 32.39
C GLN A 245 5.21 9.27 30.87
N VAL A 246 5.34 10.52 30.44
CA VAL A 246 5.51 10.85 29.01
C VAL A 246 6.89 10.38 28.54
N THR A 247 6.90 9.41 27.62
CA THR A 247 8.12 8.81 27.06
C THR A 247 8.34 9.15 25.59
N GLY A 248 7.34 9.69 24.90
CA GLY A 248 7.47 10.17 23.53
C GLY A 248 6.42 11.24 23.21
N THR A 249 6.78 12.24 22.40
CA THR A 249 5.87 13.33 22.00
C THR A 249 6.09 13.70 20.55
N ALA A 250 5.05 13.58 19.72
CA ALA A 250 5.17 13.95 18.30
C ALA A 250 4.03 14.87 17.85
N GLN A 251 4.35 15.73 16.89
CA GLN A 251 3.39 16.61 16.23
C GLN A 251 3.25 16.21 14.77
N ALA A 252 2.02 16.15 14.27
CA ALA A 252 1.77 15.84 12.86
C ALA A 252 0.46 16.46 12.35
N ARG A 253 0.28 16.43 11.03
CA ARG A 253 -0.97 16.86 10.35
C ARG A 253 -2.17 15.95 10.60
N SER A 254 -1.98 14.80 11.24
CA SER A 254 -3.06 13.88 11.64
C SER A 254 -2.76 13.19 12.96
N GLN A 255 -3.82 12.90 13.73
CA GLN A 255 -3.71 12.20 15.02
C GLN A 255 -3.07 10.81 14.86
N LYS A 256 -3.35 10.11 13.75
CA LYS A 256 -2.79 8.78 13.47
C LYS A 256 -1.27 8.85 13.29
N LEU A 257 -0.79 9.79 12.47
CA LEU A 257 0.63 9.97 12.20
C LEU A 257 1.39 10.44 13.45
N ALA A 258 0.83 11.40 14.20
CA ALA A 258 1.41 11.86 15.46
C ALA A 258 1.50 10.74 16.50
N ARG A 259 0.52 9.83 16.55
CA ARG A 259 0.55 8.68 17.47
C ARG A 259 1.66 7.68 17.12
N GLU A 260 1.84 7.40 15.84
CA GLU A 260 2.87 6.49 15.36
C GLU A 260 4.28 7.03 15.63
N ASP A 261 4.50 8.32 15.37
CA ASP A 261 5.77 8.97 15.67
C ASP A 261 6.04 9.09 17.18
N ALA A 262 5.00 9.37 18.00
CA ALA A 262 5.14 9.41 19.46
C ALA A 262 5.51 8.03 20.03
N ALA A 263 4.96 6.95 19.45
CA ALA A 263 5.31 5.58 19.82
C ALA A 263 6.75 5.23 19.43
N ARG A 264 7.22 5.69 18.26
CA ARG A 264 8.62 5.51 17.84
C ARG A 264 9.59 6.27 18.74
N GLN A 265 9.25 7.48 19.15
CA GLN A 265 10.06 8.21 20.12
C GLN A 265 10.12 7.51 21.48
N ALA A 266 8.99 6.97 21.96
CA ALA A 266 8.95 6.18 23.18
C ALA A 266 9.85 4.92 23.07
N TRP A 267 9.86 4.24 21.93
CA TRP A 267 10.76 3.10 21.68
C TRP A 267 12.24 3.45 21.85
N ASN A 268 12.66 4.58 21.29
CA ASN A 268 14.03 5.07 21.37
C ASN A 268 14.37 5.54 22.79
N ALA A 269 13.46 6.28 23.45
CA ALA A 269 13.65 6.78 24.80
C ALA A 269 13.79 5.64 25.83
N MET A 270 13.06 4.53 25.61
CA MET A 270 13.14 3.34 26.47
C MET A 270 14.31 2.42 26.14
N GLY A 271 15.10 2.72 25.10
CA GLY A 271 16.23 1.89 24.68
C GLY A 271 15.82 0.49 24.23
N TRP A 272 14.63 0.34 23.61
CA TRP A 272 14.13 -0.95 23.13
C TRP A 272 14.74 -1.36 21.78
N GLY A 273 15.49 -0.47 21.12
CA GLY A 273 16.25 -0.75 19.90
C GLY A 273 17.60 -1.43 20.16
N PRO A 274 18.26 -1.97 19.11
CA PRO A 274 19.61 -2.51 19.24
C PRO A 274 20.54 -1.40 19.73
N GLN A 275 21.25 -1.66 20.85
CA GLN A 275 22.28 -0.74 21.32
C GLN A 275 23.38 -0.69 20.27
N ALA A 276 23.74 0.53 19.84
CA ALA A 276 24.93 0.77 19.03
C ALA A 276 26.20 0.50 19.84
#